data_AF-A0A3P1ST27-F1
#
_entry.id   AF-A0A3P1ST27-F1
#
_cell.length_a   1.000
_cell.length_b   1.000
_cell.length_c   1.000
_cell.angle_alpha   90.00
_cell.angle_beta   90.00
_cell.angle_gamma   90.00
#
_symmetry.space_group_name_H-M   'P 1'
#
loop_
_entity.id
_entity.type
_entity.pdbx_description
1 polymer ?
#
loop_
_entity_poly.entity_id
_entity_poly.type
_entity_poly.pdbx_seq_one_letter_code
_entity_poly.pdbx_strand_id
1 'polypeptide(L)'
;MENQLSDKKYKAYADVVSVFFGILKDTKSDRQVANKSIMNRMIDSKKDIFMYGSDDVFYAFNSFLTKSANDSSNQKEIMEAFLSFMLTIRQDMCGKQSKLSNRDILINLIQNEAEVDQFISDITGQEQVGHGRRNYSN
;
A
#
# COMPACT_ATOMS: atom_id res chain seq x y z
N MET A 1 22.99 -0.77 21.40
CA MET A 1 21.87 -1.72 21.17
C MET A 1 20.81 -1.08 20.27
N GLU A 2 20.46 0.21 20.48
CA GLU A 2 19.58 0.99 19.58
C GLU A 2 20.03 0.98 18.12
N ASN A 3 21.31 1.27 17.81
CA ASN A 3 21.78 1.30 16.41
C ASN A 3 21.56 -0.01 15.65
N GLN A 4 21.79 -1.17 16.29
CA GLN A 4 21.57 -2.47 15.63
C GLN A 4 20.08 -2.79 15.43
N LEU A 5 19.21 -2.32 16.32
CA LEU A 5 17.77 -2.48 16.17
C LEU A 5 17.25 -1.57 15.04
N SER A 6 17.74 -0.33 14.98
CA SER A 6 17.47 0.60 13.89
C SER A 6 17.92 0.03 12.54
N ASP A 7 19.14 -0.49 12.42
CA ASP A 7 19.65 -1.07 11.17
C ASP A 7 18.78 -2.25 10.68
N LYS A 8 18.36 -3.12 11.60
CA LYS A 8 17.47 -4.25 11.28
C LYS A 8 16.07 -3.79 10.87
N LYS A 9 15.54 -2.74 11.51
CA LYS A 9 14.27 -2.11 11.13
C LYS A 9 14.34 -1.48 9.75
N TYR A 10 15.41 -0.72 9.45
CA TYR A 10 15.63 -0.15 8.11
C TYR A 10 15.72 -1.24 7.05
N LYS A 11 16.45 -2.32 7.34
CA LYS A 11 16.56 -3.47 6.42
C LYS A 11 15.20 -4.14 6.20
N ALA A 12 14.45 -4.41 7.26
CA ALA A 12 13.12 -5.02 7.18
C ALA A 12 12.18 -4.22 6.26
N TYR A 13 12.17 -2.90 6.42
CA TYR A 13 11.36 -2.02 5.58
C TYR A 13 11.85 -1.91 4.15
N ALA A 14 13.16 -1.82 3.94
CA ALA A 14 13.74 -1.82 2.60
C ALA A 14 13.44 -3.12 1.84
N ASP A 15 13.53 -4.26 2.51
CA ASP A 15 13.26 -5.58 1.92
C ASP A 15 11.77 -5.69 1.55
N VAL A 16 10.85 -5.30 2.44
CA VAL A 16 9.40 -5.24 2.15
C VAL A 16 9.10 -4.34 0.96
N VAL A 17 9.59 -3.10 0.96
CA VAL A 17 9.33 -2.13 -0.10
C VAL A 17 9.88 -2.63 -1.44
N SER A 18 11.04 -3.29 -1.41
CA SER A 18 11.65 -3.88 -2.61
C SER A 18 10.80 -5.01 -3.22
N VAL A 19 10.12 -5.81 -2.39
CA VAL A 19 9.16 -6.81 -2.89
C VAL A 19 8.03 -6.14 -3.66
N PHE A 20 7.45 -5.06 -3.11
CA PHE A 20 6.36 -4.32 -3.76
C PHE A 20 6.77 -3.67 -5.07
N PHE A 21 7.91 -2.96 -5.09
CA PHE A 21 8.44 -2.37 -6.33
C PHE A 21 8.84 -3.44 -7.35
N GLY A 22 9.29 -4.61 -6.90
CA GLY A 22 9.51 -5.78 -7.76
C GLY A 22 8.24 -6.19 -8.50
N ILE A 23 7.14 -6.39 -7.77
CA ILE A 23 5.83 -6.75 -8.34
C ILE A 23 5.35 -5.68 -9.34
N LEU A 24 5.50 -4.40 -9.01
CA LEU A 24 5.16 -3.29 -9.91
C LEU A 24 6.03 -3.25 -11.17
N LYS A 25 7.31 -3.58 -11.06
CA LYS A 25 8.21 -3.66 -12.22
C LYS A 25 7.83 -4.81 -13.15
N ASP A 26 7.49 -5.95 -12.57
CA ASP A 26 7.18 -7.17 -13.34
C ASP A 26 5.85 -7.03 -14.10
N THR A 27 4.84 -6.39 -13.50
CA THR A 27 3.58 -6.03 -14.17
C THR A 27 3.77 -5.04 -15.32
N LYS A 28 4.68 -4.06 -15.19
CA LYS A 28 5.03 -3.13 -16.28
C LYS A 28 5.88 -3.77 -17.39
N SER A 29 6.59 -4.87 -17.10
CA SER A 29 7.57 -5.49 -18.01
C SER A 29 7.05 -6.75 -18.72
N ASP A 30 5.78 -7.13 -18.51
CA ASP A 30 5.14 -8.36 -19.01
C ASP A 30 5.92 -9.66 -18.69
N ARG A 31 6.69 -9.64 -17.58
CA ARG A 31 7.46 -10.79 -17.12
C ARG A 31 6.68 -11.55 -16.07
N GLN A 32 6.22 -12.75 -16.39
CA GLN A 32 5.74 -13.70 -15.38
C GLN A 32 6.89 -14.12 -14.47
N VAL A 33 7.03 -13.46 -13.31
CA VAL A 33 7.92 -13.95 -12.25
C VAL A 33 7.28 -15.15 -11.57
N ALA A 34 8.08 -16.20 -11.39
CA ALA A 34 7.65 -17.45 -10.78
C ALA A 34 7.06 -17.21 -9.37
N ASN A 35 5.74 -17.44 -9.25
CA ASN A 35 4.90 -17.22 -8.06
C ASN A 35 5.51 -17.73 -6.72
N LYS A 36 6.34 -18.78 -6.76
CA LYS A 36 7.00 -19.36 -5.58
C LYS A 36 8.04 -18.41 -4.94
N SER A 37 8.75 -17.62 -5.74
CA SER A 37 9.76 -16.68 -5.23
C SER A 37 9.11 -15.51 -4.47
N ILE A 38 7.95 -15.04 -4.95
CA ILE A 38 7.20 -13.94 -4.32
C ILE A 38 6.60 -14.39 -2.98
N MET A 39 6.03 -15.61 -2.92
CA MET A 39 5.51 -16.15 -1.66
C MET A 39 6.58 -16.26 -0.58
N ASN A 40 7.77 -16.77 -0.91
CA ASN A 40 8.87 -16.86 0.07
C ASN A 40 9.27 -15.47 0.59
N ARG A 41 9.43 -14.49 -0.31
CA ARG A 41 9.74 -13.10 0.07
C ARG A 41 8.65 -12.46 0.92
N MET A 42 7.39 -12.81 0.69
CA MET A 42 6.25 -12.34 1.49
C MET A 42 6.28 -12.96 2.91
N ILE A 43 6.64 -14.23 3.05
CA ILE A 43 6.83 -14.85 4.37
C ILE A 43 8.00 -14.21 5.13
N ASP A 44 9.12 -13.94 4.45
CA ASP A 44 10.25 -13.23 5.06
C ASP A 44 9.85 -11.81 5.49
N SER A 45 9.11 -11.11 4.64
CA SER A 45 8.54 -9.78 4.95
C SER A 45 7.65 -9.82 6.20
N LYS A 46 6.77 -10.81 6.34
CA LYS A 46 5.95 -11.01 7.55
C LYS A 46 6.78 -11.18 8.80
N LYS A 47 7.80 -12.04 8.74
CA LYS A 47 8.73 -12.28 9.84
C LYS A 47 9.46 -10.99 10.23
N ASP A 48 9.97 -10.24 9.26
CA ASP A 48 10.77 -9.04 9.52
C ASP A 48 9.93 -7.88 10.06
N ILE A 49 8.71 -7.67 9.52
CA ILE A 49 7.75 -6.70 10.06
C ILE A 49 7.29 -7.08 11.47
N PHE A 50 7.04 -8.38 11.73
CA PHE A 50 6.68 -8.84 13.07
C PHE A 50 7.80 -8.60 14.11
N MET A 51 9.06 -8.78 13.72
CA MET A 51 10.20 -8.66 14.64
C MET A 51 10.67 -7.22 14.85
N TYR A 52 10.61 -6.38 13.82
CA TYR A 52 11.26 -5.05 13.82
C TYR A 52 10.32 -3.90 13.50
N GLY A 53 9.09 -4.19 13.07
CA GLY A 53 8.09 -3.18 12.77
C GLY A 53 7.53 -2.54 14.03
N SER A 54 7.13 -1.26 13.94
CA SER A 54 6.19 -0.70 14.93
C SER A 54 4.80 -1.33 14.80
N ASP A 55 4.02 -1.25 15.87
CA ASP A 55 2.62 -1.73 15.89
C ASP A 55 1.80 -1.11 14.75
N ASP A 56 1.94 0.21 14.52
CA ASP A 56 1.27 0.93 13.43
C ASP A 56 1.58 0.27 12.07
N VAL A 57 2.85 -0.06 11.81
CA VAL A 57 3.28 -0.73 10.56
C VAL A 57 2.75 -2.16 10.49
N PHE A 58 2.77 -2.90 11.60
CA PHE A 58 2.25 -4.28 11.65
C PHE A 58 0.75 -4.32 11.33
N TYR A 59 -0.05 -3.43 11.92
CA TYR A 59 -1.48 -3.35 11.64
C TYR A 59 -1.76 -2.94 10.18
N ALA A 60 -1.05 -1.94 9.66
CA ALA A 60 -1.19 -1.52 8.27
C ALA A 60 -0.83 -2.65 7.29
N PHE A 61 0.20 -3.43 7.60
CA PHE A 61 0.60 -4.58 6.78
C PHE A 61 -0.49 -5.66 6.77
N ASN A 62 -1.04 -6.02 7.94
CA ASN A 62 -2.11 -7.00 8.02
C ASN A 62 -3.38 -6.53 7.32
N SER A 63 -3.72 -5.25 7.39
CA SER A 63 -4.83 -4.66 6.63
C SER A 63 -4.64 -4.86 5.13
N PHE A 64 -3.45 -4.56 4.61
CA PHE A 64 -3.11 -4.79 3.20
C PHE A 64 -3.22 -6.28 2.81
N LEU A 65 -2.62 -7.17 3.61
CA LEU A 65 -2.61 -8.61 3.32
C LEU A 65 -4.01 -9.24 3.34
N THR A 66 -4.82 -8.89 4.33
CA THR A 66 -6.18 -9.44 4.48
C THR A 66 -7.09 -8.96 3.35
N LYS A 67 -7.00 -7.68 2.98
CA LYS A 67 -7.72 -7.12 1.83
C LYS A 67 -7.27 -7.71 0.49
N SER A 68 -5.99 -8.05 0.37
CA SER A 68 -5.45 -8.71 -0.83
C SER A 68 -5.81 -10.19 -0.92
N ALA A 69 -6.03 -10.86 0.21
CA ALA A 69 -6.37 -12.29 0.27
C ALA A 69 -7.88 -12.56 0.18
N ASN A 70 -8.69 -11.63 0.65
CA ASN A 70 -10.12 -11.66 0.43
C ASN A 70 -10.35 -11.35 -1.06
N ASP A 71 -11.01 -12.25 -1.78
CA ASP A 71 -11.32 -12.19 -3.21
C ASP A 71 -12.33 -11.06 -3.56
N SER A 72 -12.26 -9.95 -2.82
CA SER A 72 -13.07 -8.77 -3.04
C SER A 72 -12.61 -8.12 -4.33
N SER A 73 -13.52 -8.00 -5.28
CA SER A 73 -13.43 -7.20 -6.50
C SER A 73 -13.14 -5.70 -6.24
N ASN A 74 -12.95 -5.28 -4.99
CA ASN A 74 -12.69 -3.91 -4.60
C ASN A 74 -11.19 -3.59 -4.64
N GLN A 75 -10.65 -3.48 -5.87
CA GLN A 75 -9.26 -3.07 -6.14
C GLN A 75 -8.90 -1.74 -5.48
N LYS A 76 -9.89 -0.85 -5.29
CA LYS A 76 -9.74 0.41 -4.56
C LYS A 76 -9.30 0.18 -3.12
N GLU A 77 -10.00 -0.68 -2.37
CA GLU A 77 -9.66 -0.95 -0.97
C GLU A 77 -8.27 -1.56 -0.81
N ILE A 78 -7.87 -2.43 -1.76
CA ILE A 78 -6.53 -3.02 -1.77
C ILE A 78 -5.48 -1.92 -2.00
N MET A 79 -5.72 -1.01 -2.93
CA MET A 79 -4.81 0.10 -3.21
C MET A 79 -4.72 1.08 -2.03
N GLU A 80 -5.85 1.47 -1.43
CA GLU A 80 -5.88 2.35 -0.27
C GLU A 80 -5.10 1.74 0.91
N ALA A 81 -5.24 0.44 1.13
CA ALA A 81 -4.49 -0.27 2.16
C ALA A 81 -2.99 -0.34 1.85
N PHE A 82 -2.63 -0.53 0.57
CA PHE A 82 -1.24 -0.49 0.13
C PHE A 82 -0.61 0.90 0.35
N LEU A 83 -1.27 1.97 -0.10
CA LEU A 83 -0.77 3.33 0.06
C LEU A 83 -0.63 3.71 1.53
N SER A 84 -1.62 3.33 2.36
CA SER A 84 -1.58 3.52 3.81
C SER A 84 -0.38 2.80 4.42
N PHE A 85 -0.13 1.54 4.03
CA PHE A 85 1.03 0.78 4.52
C PHE A 85 2.37 1.44 4.16
N MET A 86 2.54 1.89 2.91
CA MET A 86 3.74 2.60 2.46
C MET A 86 3.95 3.90 3.23
N LEU A 87 2.87 4.65 3.48
CA LEU A 87 2.92 5.88 4.24
C LEU A 87 3.31 5.62 5.70
N THR A 88 2.73 4.60 6.34
CA THR A 88 3.04 4.24 7.72
C THR A 88 4.50 3.83 7.89
N ILE A 89 5.06 3.03 6.97
CA ILE A 89 6.50 2.72 6.94
C ILE A 89 7.33 4.00 6.88
N ARG A 90 6.96 4.93 5.99
CA ARG A 90 7.72 6.17 5.81
C ARG A 90 7.67 7.05 7.05
N GLN A 91 6.50 7.18 7.67
CA GLN A 91 6.33 7.93 8.91
C GLN A 91 7.15 7.32 10.04
N ASP A 92 7.13 5.99 10.18
CA ASP A 92 7.87 5.30 11.23
C ASP A 92 9.40 5.41 11.06
N MET A 93 9.90 5.41 9.81
CA MET A 93 11.32 5.68 9.52
C MET A 93 11.74 7.13 9.77
N CYS A 94 10.82 8.08 9.64
CA CYS A 94 11.10 9.52 9.74
C CYS A 94 10.66 10.12 11.07
N GLY A 95 10.38 9.31 12.10
CA GLY A 95 9.93 9.80 13.40
C GLY A 95 8.64 10.64 13.33
N LYS A 96 7.71 10.25 12.44
CA LYS A 96 6.44 10.93 12.15
C LYS A 96 6.58 12.36 11.58
N GLN A 97 7.76 12.74 11.08
CA GLN A 97 8.01 14.04 10.45
C GLN A 97 7.79 14.06 8.94
N SER A 98 7.53 12.90 8.32
CA SER A 98 7.27 12.80 6.88
C SER A 98 5.99 13.57 6.51
N LYS A 99 6.10 14.47 5.53
CA LYS A 99 4.97 15.22 4.96
C LYS A 99 4.40 14.58 3.69
N LEU A 100 4.94 13.44 3.28
CA LEU A 100 4.45 12.73 2.09
C LEU A 100 3.00 12.28 2.30
N SER A 101 2.20 12.40 1.25
CA SER A 101 0.82 11.96 1.17
C SER A 101 0.69 10.73 0.27
N ASN A 102 -0.50 10.12 0.27
CA ASN A 102 -0.83 9.05 -0.67
C ASN A 102 -0.68 9.49 -2.14
N ARG A 103 -1.00 10.77 -2.45
CA ARG A 103 -0.82 11.34 -3.79
C ARG A 103 0.67 11.40 -4.17
N ASP A 104 1.55 11.82 -3.27
CA ASP A 104 2.99 11.90 -3.54
C ASP A 104 3.59 10.52 -3.83
N ILE A 105 3.13 9.50 -3.10
CA ILE A 105 3.52 8.11 -3.34
C ILE A 105 3.01 7.65 -4.72
N LEU A 106 1.75 7.94 -5.07
CA LEU A 106 1.20 7.60 -6.38
C LEU A 106 1.95 8.28 -7.53
N ILE A 107 2.32 9.55 -7.40
CA ILE A 107 3.15 10.26 -8.38
C ILE A 107 4.50 9.58 -8.54
N ASN A 108 5.11 9.11 -7.46
CA ASN A 108 6.36 8.36 -7.55
C ASN A 108 6.21 7.04 -8.34
N LEU A 109 5.07 6.35 -8.19
CA LEU A 109 4.83 5.05 -8.83
C LEU A 109 4.39 5.15 -10.30
N ILE A 110 3.52 6.12 -10.61
CA ILE A 110 2.91 6.32 -11.92
C ILE A 110 3.74 7.28 -12.78
N GLN A 111 4.36 8.28 -12.16
CA GLN A 111 5.20 9.30 -12.81
C GLN A 111 4.45 10.17 -13.84
N ASN A 112 3.12 10.22 -13.75
CA ASN A 112 2.25 11.07 -14.56
C ASN A 112 1.13 11.63 -13.67
N GLU A 113 1.13 12.94 -13.45
CA GLU A 113 0.16 13.60 -12.57
C GLU A 113 -1.29 13.48 -13.06
N ALA A 114 -1.52 13.56 -14.38
CA ALA A 114 -2.86 13.45 -14.93
C ALA A 114 -3.45 12.05 -14.73
N GLU A 115 -2.63 11.01 -14.87
CA GLU A 115 -3.04 9.63 -14.59
C GLU A 115 -3.30 9.41 -13.09
N VAL A 116 -2.50 10.03 -12.22
CA VAL A 116 -2.73 9.98 -10.76
C VAL A 116 -4.05 10.65 -10.39
N ASP A 117 -4.34 11.82 -10.95
CA ASP A 117 -5.57 12.54 -10.65
C ASP A 117 -6.79 11.78 -11.18
N GLN A 118 -6.70 11.17 -12.37
CA GLN A 118 -7.73 10.27 -12.89
C GLN A 118 -7.93 9.06 -11.97
N PHE A 119 -6.85 8.42 -11.54
CA PHE A 119 -6.89 7.26 -10.64
C PHE A 119 -7.53 7.60 -9.28
N ILE A 120 -7.17 8.76 -8.70
CA ILE A 120 -7.79 9.25 -7.46
C ILE A 120 -9.26 9.56 -7.67
N SER A 121 -9.64 10.15 -8.81
CA SER A 121 -11.04 10.42 -9.17
C SER A 121 -11.84 9.12 -9.30
N ASP A 122 -11.30 8.11 -9.96
CA ASP A 122 -11.94 6.80 -10.15
C ASP A 122 -12.13 6.07 -8.82
N ILE A 123 -11.18 6.24 -7.90
CA ILE A 123 -11.24 5.71 -6.53
C ILE A 123 -12.27 6.49 -5.68
N THR A 124 -12.32 7.82 -5.77
CA THR A 124 -13.20 8.64 -4.92
C THR A 124 -14.63 8.78 -5.46
N GLY A 125 -14.86 8.49 -6.74
CA GLY A 125 -16.08 8.81 -7.48
C GLY A 125 -17.24 7.82 -7.44
N GLN A 126 -17.24 6.78 -6.60
CA GLN A 126 -18.39 5.84 -6.49
C GLN A 126 -19.35 6.11 -5.31
N GLU A 127 -19.19 7.20 -4.56
CA GLU A 127 -20.09 7.54 -3.45
C GLU A 127 -20.96 8.79 -3.70
N GLN A 128 -21.55 9.00 -4.89
CA GLN A 128 -22.67 9.93 -5.03
C GLN A 128 -23.68 9.47 -6.10
N VAL A 129 -24.50 8.46 -5.79
CA VAL A 129 -25.85 8.38 -6.36
C VAL A 129 -26.83 8.80 -5.28
N GLY A 130 -27.07 10.11 -5.20
CA GLY A 130 -28.10 10.68 -4.35
C GLY A 130 -29.48 10.12 -4.71
N HIS A 131 -30.10 9.39 -3.80
CA HIS A 131 -31.55 9.23 -3.79
C HIS A 131 -32.20 10.52 -3.27
N GLY A 132 -32.17 11.53 -4.15
CA GLY A 132 -32.99 12.73 -4.04
C GLY A 132 -34.46 12.38 -4.32
N ARG A 133 -35.25 12.47 -3.25
CA ARG A 133 -36.72 12.57 -3.18
C ARG A 133 -37.42 12.86 -4.51
N ARG A 134 -38.39 12.00 -4.88
CA ARG A 134 -39.55 12.43 -5.68
C ARG A 134 -40.80 12.29 -4.80
N ASN A 135 -41.14 13.41 -4.15
CA ASN A 135 -42.52 13.69 -3.78
C ASN A 135 -43.29 13.96 -5.07
N TYR A 136 -44.35 13.21 -5.32
CA TYR A 136 -45.50 13.73 -6.06
C TYR A 136 -46.76 13.30 -5.31
N SER A 137 -47.32 14.25 -4.57
CA SER A 137 -48.74 14.30 -4.25
C SER A 137 -49.50 14.62 -5.53
N ASN A 138 -50.45 13.77 -5.91
CA ASN A 138 -51.83 14.17 -6.20
C ASN A 138 -52.72 12.93 -6.21
#